data_AF-A0A1H5T2G0-F1
#
_entry.id   AF-A0A1H5T2G0-F1
#
_cell.length_a   1.000
_cell.length_b   1.000
_cell.length_c   1.000
_cell.angle_alpha   90.00
_cell.angle_beta   90.00
_cell.angle_gamma   90.00
#
_symmetry.space_group_name_H-M   'P 1'
#
loop_
_entity.id
_entity.type
_entity.pdbx_description
1 polymer ?
#
loop_
_entity_poly.entity_id
_entity_poly.type
_entity_poly.pdbx_seq_one_letter_code
_entity_poly.pdbx_strand_id
1 'polypeptide(L)' 'MKIVENAISKAYLWHYHPEIELVFVNGGSGKRQIGSHISYFTDGDLIFIGSHMPNCGFTNEEKRNKNETVIQIKQDL' A
#
# COMPACT_ATOMS: atom_id res chain seq x y z
N MET A 1 12.16 -4.06 -11.11
CA MET A 1 11.91 -3.62 -9.71
C MET A 1 11.83 -2.11 -9.69
N LYS A 2 10.78 -1.55 -9.10
CA LYS A 2 10.59 -0.10 -8.94
C LYS A 2 10.30 0.18 -7.47
N ILE A 3 11.03 1.13 -6.87
CA ILE A 3 10.78 1.61 -5.51
C ILE A 3 10.11 2.97 -5.61
N VAL A 4 9.00 3.14 -4.90
CA VAL A 4 8.29 4.40 -4.80
C VAL A 4 8.12 4.72 -3.32
N GLU A 5 8.68 5.84 -2.89
CA GLU A 5 8.36 6.43 -1.60
C GLU A 5 7.26 7.47 -1.81
N ASN A 6 6.14 7.27 -1.11
CA ASN A 6 5.03 8.21 -1.15
C ASN A 6 4.92 8.89 0.21
N ALA A 7 5.22 10.19 0.26
CA ALA A 7 4.99 11.01 1.44
C ALA A 7 3.49 11.23 1.71
N ILE A 8 2.67 11.21 0.65
CA ILE A 8 1.20 11.30 0.72
C ILE A 8 0.64 10.37 -0.34
N SER A 9 0.31 9.11 0.00
CA SER A 9 -0.39 8.26 -0.94
C SER A 9 -1.87 8.62 -1.03
N LYS A 10 -2.48 8.38 -2.20
CA LYS A 10 -3.90 8.68 -2.40
C LYS A 10 -4.71 7.53 -1.80
N ALA A 11 -4.91 7.52 -0.48
CA ALA A 11 -5.69 6.48 0.19
C ALA A 11 -7.13 6.29 -0.31
N TYR A 12 -7.65 7.26 -1.06
CA TYR A 12 -8.98 7.22 -1.69
C TYR A 12 -8.96 6.72 -3.13
N LEU A 13 -7.78 6.60 -3.76
CA LEU A 13 -7.66 6.20 -5.16
C LEU A 13 -7.42 4.69 -5.26
N TRP A 14 -8.47 3.96 -5.63
CA TRP A 14 -8.38 2.57 -6.01
C TRP A 14 -7.55 2.41 -7.30
N HIS A 15 -6.65 1.44 -7.29
CA HIS A 15 -5.86 1.07 -8.47
C HIS A 15 -5.50 -0.42 -8.44
N TYR A 16 -5.02 -0.91 -9.58
CA TYR A 16 -4.50 -2.26 -9.77
C TYR A 16 -3.50 -2.24 -10.93
N HIS A 17 -2.55 -3.18 -10.92
CA HIS A 17 -1.57 -3.35 -11.99
C HIS A 17 -0.99 -4.78 -11.96
N PRO A 18 -0.29 -5.23 -13.03
CA PRO A 18 0.29 -6.57 -13.10
C PRO A 18 1.42 -6.83 -12.10
N GLU A 19 2.06 -5.79 -11.55
CA GLU A 19 3.12 -5.94 -10.57
C GLU A 19 2.60 -6.44 -9.21
N ILE A 20 3.41 -7.24 -8.54
CA ILE A 20 3.27 -7.56 -7.10
C ILE A 20 3.75 -6.36 -6.29
N GLU A 21 3.08 -6.06 -5.19
CA GLU A 21 3.46 -4.98 -4.28
C GLU A 21 3.88 -5.49 -2.90
N LEU A 22 4.97 -4.93 -2.40
CA LEU A 22 5.34 -4.98 -0.99
C LEU A 22 5.29 -3.56 -0.43
N VAL A 23 4.43 -3.33 0.56
CA VAL A 23 4.19 -2.02 1.13
C VAL A 23 4.59 -2.02 2.61
N PHE A 24 5.51 -1.13 2.97
CA PHE A 24 5.87 -0.85 4.35
C PHE A 24 5.19 0.44 4.80
N VAL A 25 4.46 0.39 5.91
CA VAL A 25 3.80 1.56 6.50
C VAL A 25 4.62 2.09 7.66
N ASN A 26 5.06 3.36 7.55
CA ASN A 26 5.85 4.02 8.58
C ASN A 26 4.99 5.04 9.33
N GLY A 27 4.60 4.70 10.55
CA GLY A 27 3.77 5.50 11.44
C GLY A 27 2.27 5.34 11.19
N GLY A 28 1.51 5.69 12.23
CA GLY A 28 0.05 5.81 12.21
C GLY A 28 -0.71 4.48 12.17
N SER A 29 -2.01 4.55 11.88
CA SER A 29 -2.89 3.39 11.80
C SER A 29 -4.11 3.74 10.97
N GLY A 30 -4.75 2.73 10.37
CA GLY A 30 -5.92 3.00 9.55
C GLY A 30 -6.51 1.78 8.88
N LYS A 31 -7.51 2.02 8.04
CA LYS A 31 -8.14 0.98 7.23
C LYS A 31 -7.20 0.55 6.10
N ARG A 32 -7.09 -0.76 5.94
CA ARG A 32 -6.48 -1.48 4.81
C ARG A 32 -7.59 -2.11 3.99
N GLN A 33 -7.69 -1.70 2.72
CA GLN A 33 -8.71 -2.17 1.78
C GLN A 33 -8.00 -2.84 0.60
N ILE A 34 -8.13 -4.16 0.50
CA ILE A 34 -7.48 -4.98 -0.52
C ILE A 34 -8.53 -5.97 -1.05
N GLY A 35 -8.88 -5.84 -2.33
CA GLY A 35 -9.99 -6.57 -2.93
C GLY A 35 -11.30 -6.34 -2.17
N SER A 36 -11.98 -7.43 -1.81
CA SER A 36 -13.20 -7.41 -0.99
C SER A 36 -12.93 -7.45 0.52
N HIS A 37 -11.67 -7.46 0.95
CA HIS A 37 -11.31 -7.58 2.35
C HIS A 37 -10.94 -6.22 2.96
N ILE A 38 -11.59 -5.89 4.07
CA ILE A 38 -11.31 -4.68 4.86
C ILE A 38 -10.74 -5.11 6.20
N SER A 39 -9.57 -4.58 6.53
CA SER A 39 -8.89 -4.80 7.80
C SER A 39 -8.22 -3.50 8.26
N TYR A 40 -7.38 -3.58 9.30
CA TYR A 40 -6.61 -2.45 9.80
C TYR A 40 -5.12 -2.74 9.67
N PHE A 41 -4.33 -1.68 9.51
CA PHE A 41 -2.88 -1.70 9.64
C PHE A 41 -2.44 -0.83 10.81
N THR A 42 -1.24 -1.08 11.31
CA THR A 42 -0.56 -0.27 12.33
C THR A 42 0.84 0.12 11.88
N ASP A 43 1.52 0.95 12.68
CA ASP A 43 2.91 1.34 12.46
C ASP A 43 3.82 0.10 12.36
N GLY A 44 4.63 0.05 11.30
CA GLY A 44 5.53 -1.06 11.02
C GLY A 44 4.91 -2.22 10.27
N ASP A 45 3.62 -2.17 9.92
CA ASP A 45 2.98 -3.21 9.10
C ASP A 45 3.71 -3.35 7.75
N LEU A 46 3.99 -4.60 7.40
CA LEU A 46 4.47 -5.01 6.08
C LEU A 46 3.34 -5.76 5.35
N ILE A 47 2.90 -5.21 4.23
CA ILE A 47 1.73 -5.68 3.49
C ILE A 47 2.19 -6.22 2.13
N PHE A 48 1.82 -7.45 1.83
CA PHE A 48 2.08 -8.08 0.54
C PHE A 48 0.78 -8.13 -0.28
N ILE A 49 0.83 -7.63 -1.51
CA ILE A 49 -0.33 -7.49 -2.39
C ILE A 49 -0.04 -8.19 -3.71
N GLY A 50 -0.94 -9.09 -4.10
CA GLY A 50 -0.81 -9.86 -5.33
C GLY A 50 -1.03 -9.04 -6.60
N SER A 51 -0.55 -9.60 -7.71
CA SER A 51 -0.78 -9.06 -9.06
C SER A 51 -2.28 -8.86 -9.34
N HIS A 52 -2.62 -7.77 -10.03
CA HIS A 52 -3.99 -7.37 -10.39
C HIS A 52 -4.96 -7.25 -9.21
N MET A 53 -4.46 -7.16 -7.96
CA MET A 53 -5.31 -7.02 -6.78
C MET A 53 -5.71 -5.55 -6.58
N PRO A 54 -7.00 -5.21 -6.69
CA PRO A 54 -7.45 -3.84 -6.43
C PRO A 54 -7.14 -3.44 -5.00
N ASN A 55 -6.47 -2.31 -4.81
CA ASN A 55 -6.19 -1.79 -3.48
C ASN A 55 -6.18 -0.25 -3.47
N CYS A 56 -6.21 0.30 -2.26
CA CYS A 56 -6.01 1.72 -1.99
C CYS A 56 -4.67 1.94 -1.30
N GLY A 57 -4.11 3.14 -1.48
CA GLY A 57 -3.00 3.61 -0.66
C GLY A 57 -3.30 3.59 0.85
N PHE A 58 -2.28 3.41 1.68
CA PHE A 58 -2.45 3.25 3.12
C PHE A 58 -2.25 4.55 3.88
N THR A 59 -1.50 5.50 3.33
CA THR A 59 -1.18 6.79 3.96
C THR A 59 -2.09 7.92 3.47
N ASN A 60 -2.44 8.85 4.35
CA ASN A 60 -2.98 10.18 4.02
C ASN A 60 -2.73 11.11 5.23
N GLU A 61 -3.02 12.40 5.09
CA GLU A 61 -2.81 13.40 6.15
C GLU A 61 -3.57 13.09 7.45
N GLU A 62 -4.73 12.40 7.35
CA GLU A 62 -5.59 12.08 8.49
C GLU A 62 -5.09 10.88 9.32
N LYS A 63 -4.40 9.92 8.68
CA LYS A 63 -3.97 8.68 9.33
C LYS A 63 -2.70 8.83 10.18
N ARG A 64 -2.10 10.03 10.22
CA ARG A 64 -0.85 10.35 10.93
C ARG A 64 0.33 9.44 10.56
N ASN A 65 0.30 8.88 9.36
CA ASN A 65 1.43 8.12 8.83
C ASN A 65 2.50 9.12 8.36
N LYS A 66 3.78 8.74 8.46
CA LYS A 66 4.90 9.57 7.96
C LYS A 66 5.08 9.38 6.46
N ASN A 67 5.11 8.13 6.01
CA ASN A 67 5.19 7.72 4.61
C ASN A 67 4.82 6.24 4.46
N GLU A 68 4.71 5.82 3.20
CA GLU A 68 4.76 4.41 2.83
C GLU A 68 5.86 4.19 1.79
N THR A 69 6.54 3.06 1.91
CA THR A 69 7.48 2.59 0.90
C THR A 69 6.82 1.46 0.13
N VAL A 70 6.64 1.64 -1.17
CA VAL A 70 6.03 0.66 -2.07
C VAL A 70 7.09 0.11 -3.01
N ILE A 71 7.27 -1.20 -2.99
CA ILE A 71 8.12 -1.92 -3.94
C ILE A 71 7.21 -2.65 -4.93
N GLN A 72 7.29 -2.25 -6.20
CA GLN A 72 6.61 -2.91 -7.31
C GLN A 72 7.56 -3.87 -8.01
N ILE A 73 7.19 -5.14 -8.01
CA ILE A 73 7.95 -6.26 -8.56
C ILE A 73 7.21 -6.78 -9.78
N LYS A 74 7.84 -6.68 -10.94
CA LYS A 74 7.33 -7.34 -12.15
C LYS A 74 7.48 -8.84 -11.97
N GLN A 75 6.43 -9.58 -12.32
CA GLN A 75 6.51 -11.04 -12.48
C GLN A 75 7.17 -11.32 -13.84
N ASP A 76 8.46 -11.06 -13.94
CA ASP A 76 9.24 -11.55 -15.06
C ASP A 76 9.56 -13.03 -14.75
N LEU A 77 9.14 -13.94 -15.64
CA LEU A 77 9.56 -15.34 -15.65
C LEU A 77 11.03 -15.45 -16.10
#